data_AF-A0A499UQY6-F1
#
_entry.id   AF-A0A499UQY6-F1
#
_cell.length_a   1.000
_cell.length_b   1.000
_cell.length_c   1.000
_cell.angle_alpha   90.00
_cell.angle_beta   90.00
_cell.angle_gamma   90.00
#
_symmetry.space_group_name_H-M   'P 1'
#
loop_
_entity.id
_entity.type
_entity.pdbx_description
1 polymer ?
#
loop_
_entity_poly.entity_id
_entity_poly.type
_entity_poly.pdbx_seq_one_letter_code
_entity_poly.pdbx_strand_id
1 'polypeptide(L)'
;MKYRPSRRTRRFGIGAAAITVLAGMNGPALHRFSSDKYHAYKINQPEYKAENGHWDVVDVPEQYRINTIHAALLHTGKVLLVAGSGNNAKNFAAKSFRSVLWDPEKNTFTNIPTPKDLFCSGHSQLPDGKLLVAGGTQRYEKLKGDVEKAGGLMFVHNEDPDKPKTLPAGTRFTGKESGKTFVSKDPLLVPRATKKTNPKTKKVTVSASTARVYVEALRKGRKYQTGTEDNYRIAGLKGKDRQNFYGIAQKLSFDKKDFQGIKQAYEFDPVAERYIPVDPMNEARWYPTLTGLQDGKVLAVSGLDEIGQVVPGKNEIYDPKTKKWKYLPKKRFFPTYPSLFLTGKGRIFYTGSNAGYGPDDKGRTPGIWDLKSNRFDVVPGISDPDALETSMSVLLPPAQDQRYMVLGGAASARTPSPRRRPGSPICVPISRASRTGRSCMRRRAIRAV
;
A
#
# COMPACT_ATOMS: atom_id res chain seq x y z
N MET A 1 -74.98 -23.32 4.13
CA MET A 1 -74.61 -22.74 5.45
C MET A 1 -73.10 -22.55 5.49
N LYS A 2 -72.60 -21.34 5.75
CA LYS A 2 -71.15 -21.10 5.94
C LYS A 2 -70.73 -21.65 7.30
N TYR A 3 -69.84 -22.64 7.31
CA TYR A 3 -69.30 -23.23 8.53
C TYR A 3 -68.69 -22.12 9.42
N ARG A 4 -69.22 -21.96 10.65
CA ARG A 4 -68.69 -21.04 11.65
C ARG A 4 -67.99 -21.85 12.75
N PRO A 5 -66.67 -21.79 12.87
CA PRO A 5 -65.95 -22.54 13.88
C PRO A 5 -66.35 -22.10 15.29
N SER A 6 -66.38 -23.05 16.24
CA SER A 6 -66.74 -22.79 17.64
C SER A 6 -65.78 -21.77 18.28
N ARG A 7 -66.24 -21.03 19.29
CA ARG A 7 -65.38 -20.08 20.05
C ARG A 7 -64.13 -20.76 20.61
N ARG A 8 -64.23 -22.04 21.01
CA ARG A 8 -63.12 -22.84 21.54
C ARG A 8 -62.08 -23.14 20.45
N THR A 9 -62.54 -23.57 19.28
CA THR A 9 -61.68 -23.85 18.11
C THR A 9 -60.94 -22.59 17.64
N ARG A 10 -61.63 -21.44 17.62
CA ARG A 10 -61.02 -20.16 17.24
C ARG A 10 -59.97 -19.69 18.26
N ARG A 11 -60.21 -19.87 19.56
CA ARG A 11 -59.21 -19.56 20.61
C ARG A 11 -57.98 -20.45 20.51
N PHE A 12 -58.16 -21.75 20.26
CA PHE A 12 -57.04 -22.67 20.03
C PHE A 12 -56.24 -22.29 18.78
N GLY A 13 -56.92 -21.99 17.66
CA GLY A 13 -56.25 -21.57 16.43
C GLY A 13 -55.45 -20.28 16.59
N ILE A 14 -56.00 -19.28 17.29
CA ILE A 14 -55.29 -18.03 17.59
C ILE A 14 -54.11 -18.27 18.53
N GLY A 15 -54.28 -19.10 19.57
CA GLY A 15 -53.19 -19.45 20.49
C GLY A 15 -52.04 -20.18 19.81
N ALA A 16 -52.34 -21.17 18.97
CA ALA A 16 -51.33 -21.91 18.20
C ALA A 16 -50.62 -21.03 17.16
N ALA A 17 -51.36 -20.12 16.50
CA ALA A 17 -50.78 -19.14 15.59
C ALA A 17 -49.85 -18.17 16.35
N ALA A 18 -50.26 -17.67 17.52
CA ALA A 18 -49.43 -16.79 18.34
C ALA A 18 -48.14 -17.47 18.81
N ILE A 19 -48.20 -18.74 19.25
CA ILE A 19 -47.02 -19.53 19.64
C ILE A 19 -46.09 -19.75 18.45
N THR A 20 -46.64 -20.12 17.28
CA THR A 20 -45.84 -20.32 16.06
C THR A 20 -45.15 -19.03 15.62
N VAL A 21 -45.84 -17.89 15.70
CA VAL A 21 -45.27 -16.58 15.39
C VAL A 21 -44.16 -16.22 16.38
N LEU A 22 -44.39 -16.43 17.69
CA LEU A 22 -43.38 -16.18 18.72
C LEU A 22 -42.15 -17.09 18.56
N ALA A 23 -42.36 -18.37 18.24
CA ALA A 23 -41.27 -19.31 17.95
C ALA A 23 -40.52 -18.95 16.66
N GLY A 24 -41.22 -18.49 15.62
CA GLY A 24 -40.62 -18.01 14.37
C GLY A 24 -39.83 -16.70 14.54
N MET A 25 -40.30 -15.80 15.40
CA MET A 25 -39.61 -14.53 15.70
C MET A 25 -38.39 -14.73 16.61
N ASN A 26 -38.45 -15.63 17.59
CA ASN A 26 -37.35 -15.90 18.53
C ASN A 26 -36.41 -17.03 18.08
N GLY A 27 -36.85 -17.92 17.20
CA GLY A 27 -36.09 -19.06 16.70
C GLY A 27 -34.72 -18.69 16.11
N PRO A 28 -34.61 -17.66 15.24
CA PRO A 28 -33.32 -17.19 14.74
C PRO A 28 -32.38 -16.66 15.83
N ALA A 29 -32.92 -16.00 16.86
CA ALA A 29 -32.12 -15.49 17.98
C ALA A 29 -31.62 -16.64 18.87
N LEU A 30 -32.50 -17.61 19.18
CA LEU A 30 -32.14 -18.81 19.94
C LEU A 30 -31.12 -19.67 19.18
N HIS A 31 -31.29 -19.83 17.87
CA HIS A 31 -30.34 -20.54 17.01
C HIS A 31 -28.97 -19.85 16.97
N ARG A 32 -28.93 -18.52 16.84
CA ARG A 32 -27.66 -17.77 16.89
C ARG A 32 -26.96 -17.94 18.23
N PHE A 33 -27.70 -17.77 19.33
CA PHE A 33 -27.13 -17.95 20.67
C PHE A 33 -26.60 -19.38 20.87
N SER A 34 -27.36 -20.41 20.50
CA SER A 34 -26.92 -21.80 20.63
C SER A 34 -25.76 -22.13 19.69
N SER A 35 -25.75 -21.60 18.46
CA SER A 35 -24.62 -21.76 17.53
C SER A 35 -23.36 -21.11 18.05
N ASP A 36 -23.45 -19.91 18.63
CA ASP A 36 -22.30 -19.18 19.18
C ASP A 36 -21.76 -19.88 20.44
N LYS A 37 -22.65 -20.36 21.32
CA LYS A 37 -22.24 -21.14 22.49
C LYS A 37 -21.61 -22.47 22.12
N TYR A 38 -22.18 -23.19 21.15
CA TYR A 38 -21.60 -24.44 20.65
C TYR A 38 -20.27 -24.19 19.94
N HIS A 39 -20.17 -23.12 19.14
CA HIS A 39 -18.92 -22.73 18.50
C HIS A 39 -17.85 -22.43 19.55
N ALA A 40 -18.16 -21.58 20.54
CA ALA A 40 -17.26 -21.27 21.64
C ALA A 40 -16.82 -22.51 22.42
N TYR A 41 -17.74 -23.44 22.72
CA TYR A 41 -17.40 -24.73 23.33
C TYR A 41 -16.43 -25.52 22.44
N LYS A 42 -16.75 -25.67 21.16
CA LYS A 42 -15.99 -26.50 20.21
C LYS A 42 -14.57 -25.97 19.98
N ILE A 43 -14.40 -24.67 19.74
CA ILE A 43 -13.08 -24.07 19.48
C ILE A 43 -12.20 -24.03 20.73
N ASN A 44 -12.78 -24.28 21.91
CA ASN A 44 -12.05 -24.29 23.18
C ASN A 44 -11.69 -25.68 23.68
N GLN A 45 -12.13 -26.76 23.00
CA GLN A 45 -11.76 -28.12 23.37
C GLN A 45 -10.26 -28.36 23.18
N PRO A 46 -9.60 -29.12 24.09
CA PRO A 46 -8.18 -29.46 23.97
C PRO A 46 -7.81 -30.09 22.62
N GLU A 47 -8.63 -31.00 22.12
CA GLU A 47 -8.40 -31.70 20.86
C GLU A 47 -8.46 -30.72 19.67
N TYR A 48 -9.43 -29.81 19.70
CA TYR A 48 -9.55 -28.77 18.67
C TYR A 48 -8.36 -27.82 18.70
N LYS A 49 -7.97 -27.35 19.89
CA LYS A 49 -6.83 -26.44 20.09
C LYS A 49 -5.50 -27.09 19.68
N ALA A 50 -5.32 -28.37 19.96
CA ALA A 50 -4.13 -29.11 19.58
C ALA A 50 -3.95 -29.20 18.05
N GLU A 51 -5.05 -29.33 17.31
CA GLU A 51 -5.02 -29.43 15.84
C GLU A 51 -5.03 -28.06 15.15
N ASN A 52 -5.74 -27.07 15.70
CA ASN A 52 -6.07 -25.81 14.99
C ASN A 52 -5.45 -24.55 15.64
N GLY A 53 -4.85 -24.67 16.81
CA GLY A 53 -4.42 -23.53 17.63
C GLY A 53 -5.60 -22.79 18.29
N HIS A 54 -5.33 -21.59 18.80
CA HIS A 54 -6.33 -20.72 19.43
C HIS A 54 -6.01 -19.25 19.18
N TRP A 55 -7.04 -18.43 19.00
CA TRP A 55 -6.92 -16.98 18.89
C TRP A 55 -7.51 -16.34 20.14
N ASP A 56 -6.80 -15.36 20.66
CA ASP A 56 -7.27 -14.54 21.78
C ASP A 56 -7.06 -13.06 21.48
N VAL A 57 -7.86 -12.22 22.14
CA VAL A 57 -7.77 -10.76 22.03
C VAL A 57 -6.94 -10.25 23.18
N VAL A 58 -5.86 -9.54 22.86
CA VAL A 58 -5.06 -8.86 23.87
C VAL A 58 -5.85 -7.67 24.42
N ASP A 59 -6.06 -7.63 25.73
CA ASP A 59 -6.70 -6.48 26.39
C ASP A 59 -5.72 -5.30 26.46
N VAL A 60 -5.98 -4.29 25.63
CA VAL A 60 -5.17 -3.06 25.56
C VAL A 60 -5.95 -1.94 26.24
N PRO A 61 -5.42 -1.34 27.33
CA PRO A 61 -6.06 -0.21 28.00
C PRO A 61 -6.28 0.96 27.05
N GLU A 62 -7.39 1.68 27.22
CA GLU A 62 -7.85 2.72 26.28
C GLU A 62 -6.78 3.77 25.95
N GLN A 63 -6.03 4.21 26.96
CA GLN A 63 -4.95 5.17 26.82
C GLN A 63 -3.79 4.71 25.93
N TYR A 64 -3.64 3.41 25.66
CA TYR A 64 -2.62 2.84 24.77
C TYR A 64 -3.19 2.40 23.42
N ARG A 65 -4.52 2.48 23.21
CA ARG A 65 -5.12 2.15 21.93
C ARG A 65 -4.69 3.18 20.88
N ILE A 66 -4.11 2.65 19.81
CA ILE A 66 -3.68 3.39 18.62
C ILE A 66 -4.07 2.61 17.37
N ASN A 67 -4.22 3.30 16.24
CA ASN A 67 -4.39 2.64 14.94
C ASN A 67 -3.01 2.16 14.45
N THR A 68 -2.52 1.05 15.00
CA THR A 68 -1.22 0.48 14.62
C THR A 68 -1.21 0.12 13.14
N ILE A 69 -0.23 0.67 12.39
CA ILE A 69 -0.03 0.38 10.97
C ILE A 69 1.27 -0.39 10.75
N HIS A 70 2.29 -0.14 11.57
CA HIS A 70 3.55 -0.86 11.53
C HIS A 70 3.82 -1.51 12.89
N ALA A 71 4.41 -2.71 12.86
CA ALA A 71 4.90 -3.38 14.05
C ALA A 71 6.28 -3.97 13.77
N ALA A 72 7.15 -3.97 14.78
CA ALA A 72 8.45 -4.63 14.72
C ALA A 72 8.73 -5.32 16.06
N LEU A 73 9.05 -6.61 16.01
CA LEU A 73 9.64 -7.31 17.14
C LEU A 73 11.08 -6.82 17.32
N LEU A 74 11.41 -6.39 18.53
CA LEU A 74 12.74 -5.90 18.89
C LEU A 74 13.55 -7.03 19.54
N HIS A 75 14.89 -6.89 19.55
CA HIS A 75 15.76 -7.89 20.17
C HIS A 75 15.60 -7.98 21.71
N THR A 76 14.87 -7.04 22.32
CA THR A 76 14.50 -7.06 23.74
C THR A 76 13.28 -7.95 24.02
N GLY A 77 12.65 -8.53 23.00
CA GLY A 77 11.40 -9.30 23.11
C GLY A 77 10.13 -8.45 23.08
N LYS A 78 10.25 -7.13 23.22
CA LYS A 78 9.14 -6.17 23.10
C LYS A 78 8.78 -5.90 21.64
N VAL A 79 7.54 -5.47 21.40
CA VAL A 79 7.01 -5.11 20.09
C VAL A 79 6.77 -3.61 20.01
N LEU A 80 7.47 -2.93 19.10
CA LEU A 80 7.18 -1.53 18.79
C LEU A 80 5.99 -1.45 17.84
N LEU A 81 4.91 -0.79 18.26
CA LEU A 81 3.70 -0.54 17.48
C LEU A 81 3.69 0.94 17.07
N VAL A 82 3.76 1.21 15.76
CA VAL A 82 3.83 2.57 15.21
C VAL A 82 2.54 2.89 14.48
N ALA A 83 1.86 3.94 14.93
CA ALA A 83 0.69 4.51 14.25
C ALA A 83 1.03 5.80 13.51
N GLY A 84 1.89 6.65 14.09
CA GLY A 84 1.97 8.04 13.69
C GLY A 84 0.62 8.71 13.95
N SER A 85 0.04 9.33 12.95
CA SER A 85 -1.34 9.84 12.96
C SER A 85 -2.41 8.73 12.88
N GLY A 86 -2.03 7.51 12.45
CA GLY A 86 -2.93 6.37 12.35
C GLY A 86 -3.98 6.50 11.23
N ASN A 87 -3.63 7.17 10.13
CA ASN A 87 -4.54 7.50 9.01
C ASN A 87 -5.80 8.26 9.47
N ASN A 88 -5.70 9.01 10.57
CA ASN A 88 -6.79 9.79 11.14
C ASN A 88 -6.55 11.31 10.96
N ALA A 89 -7.39 11.97 10.17
CA ALA A 89 -7.20 13.39 9.83
C ALA A 89 -7.22 14.33 11.05
N LYS A 90 -7.96 14.00 12.12
CA LYS A 90 -8.00 14.79 13.35
C LYS A 90 -6.66 14.70 14.10
N ASN A 91 -6.12 13.48 14.23
CA ASN A 91 -4.81 13.28 14.85
C ASN A 91 -3.71 14.00 14.08
N PHE A 92 -3.75 13.93 12.75
CA PHE A 92 -2.81 14.64 11.90
C PHE A 92 -2.88 16.17 12.07
N ALA A 93 -4.09 16.74 12.02
CA ALA A 93 -4.29 18.18 12.21
C ALA A 93 -3.83 18.65 13.61
N ALA A 94 -4.02 17.82 14.63
CA ALA A 94 -3.56 18.09 16.00
C ALA A 94 -2.05 17.81 16.21
N LYS A 95 -1.33 17.31 15.19
CA LYS A 95 0.06 16.83 15.31
C LYS A 95 0.25 15.77 16.42
N SER A 96 -0.80 14.98 16.68
CA SER A 96 -0.78 13.89 17.65
C SER A 96 -0.28 12.62 16.97
N PHE A 97 1.02 12.39 17.05
CA PHE A 97 1.69 11.21 16.49
C PHE A 97 2.07 10.25 17.61
N ARG A 98 1.73 8.98 17.45
CA ARG A 98 1.84 8.00 18.53
C ARG A 98 2.52 6.70 18.10
N SER A 99 3.29 6.16 19.03
CA SER A 99 3.84 4.81 19.01
C SER A 99 3.71 4.24 20.42
N VAL A 100 3.52 2.93 20.51
CA VAL A 100 3.37 2.20 21.77
C VAL A 100 4.33 1.02 21.76
N LEU A 101 5.05 0.83 22.85
CA LEU A 101 5.86 -0.35 23.08
C LEU A 101 5.06 -1.34 23.91
N TRP A 102 4.89 -2.55 23.39
CA TRP A 102 4.19 -3.65 24.06
C TRP A 102 5.18 -4.72 24.50
N ASP A 103 5.14 -5.07 25.78
CA ASP A 103 5.84 -6.23 26.34
C ASP A 103 4.87 -7.42 26.35
N PRO A 104 5.02 -8.41 25.45
CA PRO A 104 4.07 -9.52 25.34
C PRO A 104 4.18 -10.52 26.49
N GLU A 105 5.31 -10.58 27.20
CA GLU A 105 5.48 -11.49 28.34
C GLU A 105 4.72 -10.97 29.56
N LYS A 106 4.81 -9.66 29.81
CA LYS A 106 4.17 -9.01 30.98
C LYS A 106 2.80 -8.42 30.66
N ASN A 107 2.42 -8.39 29.39
CA ASN A 107 1.27 -7.65 28.85
C ASN A 107 1.24 -6.18 29.33
N THR A 108 2.37 -5.49 29.26
CA THR A 108 2.48 -4.07 29.65
C THR A 108 2.73 -3.18 28.44
N PHE A 109 2.33 -1.91 28.54
CA PHE A 109 2.33 -0.95 27.44
C PHE A 109 2.97 0.35 27.87
N THR A 110 3.79 0.93 27.01
CA THR A 110 4.45 2.22 27.24
C THR A 110 4.26 3.13 26.03
N ASN A 111 3.84 4.39 26.25
CA ASN A 111 3.77 5.37 25.18
C ASN A 111 5.17 5.86 24.81
N ILE A 112 5.47 5.86 23.51
CA ILE A 112 6.75 6.33 22.99
C ILE A 112 6.56 7.69 22.31
N PRO A 113 7.27 8.75 22.75
CA PRO A 113 7.26 10.04 22.07
C PRO A 113 7.62 9.89 20.60
N THR A 114 6.71 10.27 19.71
CA THR A 114 6.86 10.07 18.26
C THR A 114 7.05 11.43 17.56
N PRO A 115 8.24 11.73 17.00
CA PRO A 115 8.61 13.10 16.63
C PRO A 115 7.97 13.61 15.32
N LYS A 116 7.54 12.70 14.44
CA LYS A 116 6.95 12.99 13.14
C LYS A 116 5.84 11.99 12.84
N ASP A 117 5.08 12.27 11.79
CA ASP A 117 4.11 11.30 11.31
C ASP A 117 4.80 10.15 10.58
N LEU A 118 5.18 9.13 11.36
CA LEU A 118 5.80 7.90 10.87
C LEU A 118 4.77 6.94 10.25
N PHE A 119 3.49 7.33 10.17
CA PHE A 119 2.53 6.71 9.27
C PHE A 119 3.13 6.71 7.87
N CYS A 120 3.25 5.53 7.26
CA CYS A 120 3.77 5.33 5.90
C CYS A 120 5.30 5.39 5.75
N SER A 121 6.02 5.24 6.86
CA SER A 121 7.48 5.06 6.85
C SER A 121 7.89 3.66 6.40
N GLY A 122 9.09 3.54 5.84
CA GLY A 122 9.77 2.26 5.69
C GLY A 122 10.65 1.99 6.91
N HIS A 123 10.87 0.72 7.24
CA HIS A 123 11.71 0.34 8.38
C HIS A 123 12.55 -0.91 8.12
N SER A 124 13.72 -0.98 8.75
CA SER A 124 14.64 -2.12 8.65
C SER A 124 15.53 -2.22 9.89
N GLN A 125 15.78 -3.45 10.37
CA GLN A 125 16.66 -3.66 11.50
C GLN A 125 18.13 -3.46 11.09
N LEU A 126 18.87 -2.74 11.91
CA LEU A 126 20.30 -2.47 11.74
C LEU A 126 21.15 -3.55 12.44
N PRO A 127 22.43 -3.71 12.06
CA PRO A 127 23.32 -4.70 12.67
C PRO A 127 23.52 -4.54 14.19
N ASP A 128 23.32 -3.33 14.72
CA ASP A 128 23.44 -3.03 16.15
C ASP A 128 22.12 -3.24 16.93
N GLY A 129 21.10 -3.81 16.30
CA GLY A 129 19.81 -4.11 16.89
C GLY A 129 18.79 -2.97 16.84
N LYS A 130 19.19 -1.75 16.48
CA LYS A 130 18.27 -0.62 16.32
C LYS A 130 17.38 -0.81 15.10
N LEU A 131 16.23 -0.14 15.09
CA LEU A 131 15.33 -0.12 13.94
C LEU A 131 15.49 1.22 13.21
N LEU A 132 16.02 1.20 11.99
CA LEU A 132 15.97 2.37 11.11
C LEU A 132 14.53 2.55 10.65
N VAL A 133 14.00 3.77 10.78
CA VAL A 133 12.69 4.19 10.31
C VAL A 133 12.86 5.46 9.49
N ALA A 134 12.45 5.45 8.22
CA ALA A 134 12.64 6.59 7.33
C ALA A 134 11.42 6.85 6.44
N GLY A 135 11.21 8.13 6.13
CA GLY A 135 10.03 8.59 5.43
C GLY A 135 8.84 8.75 6.36
N GLY A 136 7.64 8.74 5.78
CA GLY A 136 6.39 9.01 6.49
C GLY A 136 5.54 10.02 5.74
N THR A 137 4.65 10.70 6.45
CA THR A 137 3.63 11.54 5.81
C THR A 137 3.74 13.02 6.16
N GLN A 138 3.82 13.86 5.12
CA GLN A 138 3.78 15.32 5.25
C GLN A 138 2.35 15.86 5.19
N ARG A 139 1.47 15.18 4.45
CA ARG A 139 0.06 15.53 4.27
C ARG A 139 -0.71 14.32 3.73
N TYR A 140 -1.98 14.19 4.11
CA TYR A 140 -2.94 13.26 3.48
C TYR A 140 -4.38 13.79 3.48
N GLU A 141 -4.57 15.04 3.06
CA GLU A 141 -5.89 15.69 3.11
C GLU A 141 -6.90 15.00 2.17
N LYS A 142 -8.13 14.83 2.65
CA LYS A 142 -9.24 14.38 1.81
C LYS A 142 -9.62 15.50 0.86
N LEU A 143 -9.41 15.27 -0.44
CA LEU A 143 -9.70 16.28 -1.46
C LEU A 143 -11.22 16.49 -1.57
N LYS A 144 -11.64 17.76 -1.59
CA LYS A 144 -13.04 18.16 -1.79
C LYS A 144 -13.47 17.88 -3.24
N GLY A 145 -14.72 17.47 -3.44
CA GLY A 145 -15.28 17.23 -4.76
C GLY A 145 -16.51 16.33 -4.73
N ASP A 146 -17.08 16.05 -5.90
CA ASP A 146 -18.26 15.20 -6.08
C ASP A 146 -17.91 13.74 -5.75
N VAL A 147 -18.49 13.18 -4.68
CA VAL A 147 -18.22 11.81 -4.21
C VAL A 147 -18.66 10.74 -5.22
N GLU A 148 -19.49 11.09 -6.21
CA GLU A 148 -19.98 10.17 -7.24
C GLU A 148 -19.10 10.18 -8.50
N LYS A 149 -18.09 11.07 -8.55
CA LYS A 149 -17.14 11.18 -9.66
C LYS A 149 -15.73 10.82 -9.22
N ALA A 150 -15.05 10.05 -10.05
CA ALA A 150 -13.61 9.82 -9.89
C ALA A 150 -12.84 11.15 -10.02
N GLY A 151 -11.81 11.33 -9.21
CA GLY A 151 -10.99 12.55 -9.23
C GLY A 151 -9.72 12.41 -8.41
N GLY A 152 -8.95 13.49 -8.35
CA GLY A 152 -7.66 13.53 -7.68
C GLY A 152 -6.81 14.67 -8.18
N LEU A 153 -5.51 14.65 -7.84
CA LEU A 153 -4.56 15.67 -8.27
C LEU A 153 -3.95 15.34 -9.62
N MET A 154 -3.95 16.34 -10.50
CA MET A 154 -3.21 16.36 -11.75
C MET A 154 -1.96 17.24 -11.57
N PHE A 155 -0.80 16.69 -11.86
CA PHE A 155 0.48 17.42 -11.91
C PHE A 155 0.72 17.86 -13.34
N VAL A 156 0.61 19.16 -13.60
CA VAL A 156 0.85 19.72 -14.92
C VAL A 156 2.30 20.16 -15.00
N HIS A 157 3.02 19.59 -15.96
CA HIS A 157 4.41 19.90 -16.25
C HIS A 157 4.49 20.96 -17.34
N ASN A 158 5.49 21.82 -17.22
CA ASN A 158 5.88 22.77 -18.25
C ASN A 158 7.38 22.63 -18.51
N GLU A 159 7.73 22.22 -19.74
CA GLU A 159 9.10 22.13 -20.23
C GLU A 159 9.56 23.40 -20.97
N ASP A 160 8.66 24.37 -21.16
CA ASP A 160 8.96 25.66 -21.77
C ASP A 160 9.69 26.57 -20.75
N PRO A 161 10.97 26.88 -20.99
CA PRO A 161 11.75 27.72 -20.09
C PRO A 161 11.51 29.22 -20.29
N ASP A 162 10.82 29.60 -21.36
CA ASP A 162 10.70 31.00 -21.77
C ASP A 162 9.40 31.61 -21.23
N LYS A 163 8.33 30.82 -21.08
CA LYS A 163 7.04 31.31 -20.59
C LYS A 163 6.33 30.39 -19.58
N PRO A 164 5.67 30.96 -18.56
CA PRO A 164 4.65 30.25 -17.79
C PRO A 164 3.35 30.15 -18.61
N LYS A 165 2.40 29.33 -18.14
CA LYS A 165 1.06 29.27 -18.75
C LYS A 165 -0.03 29.06 -17.71
N THR A 166 -1.09 29.84 -17.83
CA THR A 166 -2.31 29.63 -17.05
C THR A 166 -3.28 28.78 -17.87
N LEU A 167 -3.75 27.69 -17.27
CA LEU A 167 -4.83 26.86 -17.78
C LEU A 167 -6.13 27.28 -17.07
N PRO A 168 -7.22 27.58 -17.79
CA PRO A 168 -8.48 27.99 -17.15
C PRO A 168 -9.13 26.84 -16.38
N ALA A 169 -10.06 27.15 -15.48
CA ALA A 169 -11.00 26.18 -14.96
C ALA A 169 -11.77 25.52 -16.12
N GLY A 170 -12.10 24.23 -16.00
CA GLY A 170 -12.73 23.49 -17.08
C GLY A 170 -11.75 22.91 -18.12
N THR A 171 -10.44 23.05 -17.91
CA THR A 171 -9.43 22.44 -18.80
C THR A 171 -9.53 20.93 -18.75
N ARG A 172 -9.54 20.29 -19.93
CA ARG A 172 -9.68 18.84 -20.06
C ARG A 172 -8.33 18.15 -20.22
N PHE A 173 -8.15 17.07 -19.47
CA PHE A 173 -6.98 16.21 -19.46
C PHE A 173 -7.40 14.81 -19.90
N THR A 174 -6.82 14.29 -20.99
CA THR A 174 -7.14 12.95 -21.50
C THR A 174 -5.91 12.05 -21.42
N GLY A 175 -6.04 10.95 -20.69
CA GLY A 175 -4.95 9.98 -20.50
C GLY A 175 -4.53 9.36 -21.82
N LYS A 176 -3.22 9.29 -22.07
CA LYS A 176 -2.67 8.74 -23.32
C LYS A 176 -2.88 7.24 -23.41
N GLU A 177 -2.79 6.55 -22.27
CA GLU A 177 -2.97 5.11 -22.21
C GLU A 177 -4.40 4.73 -21.84
N SER A 178 -4.97 5.38 -20.82
CA SER A 178 -6.29 5.03 -20.32
C SER A 178 -7.45 5.54 -21.20
N GLY A 179 -7.20 6.57 -22.02
CA GLY A 179 -8.22 7.28 -22.79
C GLY A 179 -9.27 8.01 -21.93
N LYS A 180 -9.11 8.04 -20.61
CA LYS A 180 -10.08 8.65 -19.68
C LYS A 180 -9.85 10.16 -19.61
N THR A 181 -10.95 10.92 -19.56
CA THR A 181 -10.92 12.38 -19.53
C THR A 181 -11.39 12.94 -18.20
N PHE A 182 -10.57 13.82 -17.63
CA PHE A 182 -10.83 14.55 -16.39
C PHE A 182 -10.77 16.05 -16.65
N VAL A 183 -11.38 16.85 -15.78
CA VAL A 183 -11.56 18.28 -15.95
C VAL A 183 -11.15 19.03 -14.70
N SER A 184 -10.34 20.09 -14.85
CA SER A 184 -9.97 20.96 -13.73
C SER A 184 -11.17 21.72 -13.19
N LYS A 185 -11.22 21.89 -11.86
CA LYS A 185 -12.24 22.72 -11.21
C LYS A 185 -11.83 24.17 -11.08
N ASP A 186 -10.53 24.39 -10.92
CA ASP A 186 -9.93 25.70 -10.73
C ASP A 186 -8.96 26.00 -11.87
N PRO A 187 -8.66 27.30 -12.12
CA PRO A 187 -7.56 27.66 -12.99
C PRO A 187 -6.22 27.27 -12.35
N LEU A 188 -5.21 27.00 -13.18
CA LEU A 188 -3.87 26.62 -12.75
C LEU A 188 -2.82 27.44 -13.48
N LEU A 189 -2.00 28.18 -12.74
CA LEU A 189 -0.76 28.74 -13.26
C LEU A 189 0.36 27.70 -13.17
N VAL A 190 0.93 27.32 -14.31
CA VAL A 190 2.13 26.49 -14.40
C VAL A 190 3.33 27.39 -14.65
N PRO A 191 4.29 27.50 -13.72
CA PRO A 191 5.48 28.35 -13.90
C PRO A 191 6.30 27.95 -15.13
N ARG A 192 7.24 28.78 -15.57
CA ARG A 192 8.22 28.40 -16.62
C ARG A 192 9.21 27.35 -16.12
N ALA A 193 9.76 26.54 -17.03
CA ALA A 193 10.83 25.62 -16.72
C ALA A 193 12.11 26.36 -16.29
N THR A 194 12.95 25.72 -15.47
CA THR A 194 14.19 26.34 -14.98
C THR A 194 15.37 25.92 -15.85
N LYS A 195 16.11 26.89 -16.38
CA LYS A 195 17.39 26.67 -17.08
C LYS A 195 18.55 26.74 -16.07
N LYS A 196 19.38 25.69 -16.01
CA LYS A 196 20.66 25.71 -15.29
C LYS A 196 21.81 25.46 -16.27
N THR A 197 22.76 26.38 -16.30
CA THR A 197 23.99 26.24 -17.08
C THR A 197 25.09 25.72 -16.17
N ASN A 198 25.71 24.60 -16.55
CA ASN A 198 26.88 24.11 -15.84
C ASN A 198 28.04 25.11 -16.07
N PRO A 199 28.59 25.74 -15.01
CA PRO A 199 29.61 26.78 -15.17
C PRO A 199 30.91 26.23 -15.78
N LYS A 200 31.22 24.94 -15.58
CA LYS A 200 32.44 24.28 -16.07
C LYS A 200 32.30 23.78 -17.50
N THR A 201 31.16 23.15 -17.83
CA THR A 201 30.97 22.52 -19.16
C THR A 201 30.14 23.36 -20.13
N LYS A 202 29.62 24.51 -19.68
CA LYS A 202 28.65 25.38 -20.38
C LYS A 202 27.37 24.66 -20.86
N LYS A 203 27.17 23.39 -20.50
CA LYS A 203 25.99 22.61 -20.87
C LYS A 203 24.75 23.14 -20.15
N VAL A 204 23.71 23.47 -20.91
CA VAL A 204 22.42 23.91 -20.37
C VAL A 204 21.54 22.68 -20.10
N THR A 205 20.98 22.62 -18.90
CA THR A 205 19.98 21.62 -18.51
C THR A 205 18.68 22.35 -18.19
N VAL A 206 17.60 21.96 -18.87
CA VAL A 206 16.25 22.45 -18.56
C VAL A 206 15.60 21.45 -17.60
N SER A 207 15.07 21.96 -16.49
CA SER A 207 14.26 21.18 -15.56
C SER A 207 12.82 21.68 -15.65
N ALA A 208 11.91 20.79 -16.02
CA ALA A 208 10.49 21.08 -16.09
C ALA A 208 10.00 21.64 -14.75
N SER A 209 9.13 22.64 -14.80
CA SER A 209 8.36 23.06 -13.63
C SER A 209 7.09 22.22 -13.52
N THR A 210 6.51 22.18 -12.32
CA THR A 210 5.28 21.43 -12.05
C THR A 210 4.34 22.28 -11.21
N ALA A 211 3.06 22.24 -11.54
CA ALA A 211 1.99 22.79 -10.72
C ALA A 211 0.84 21.79 -10.62
N ARG A 212 0.08 21.83 -9.52
CA ARG A 212 -0.98 20.84 -9.24
C ARG A 212 -2.37 21.46 -9.30
N VAL A 213 -3.33 20.72 -9.83
CA VAL A 213 -4.75 21.11 -9.86
C VAL A 213 -5.63 19.90 -9.58
N TYR A 214 -6.74 20.12 -8.88
CA TYR A 214 -7.75 19.08 -8.68
C TYR A 214 -8.59 18.88 -9.95
N VAL A 215 -8.74 17.63 -10.36
CA VAL A 215 -9.51 17.23 -11.54
C VAL A 215 -10.57 16.20 -11.22
N GLU A 216 -11.68 16.23 -11.96
CA GLU A 216 -12.77 15.24 -11.84
C GLU A 216 -13.20 14.68 -13.20
N ALA A 217 -13.68 13.43 -13.19
CA ALA A 217 -14.30 12.81 -14.35
C ALA A 217 -15.53 13.61 -14.80
N LEU A 218 -15.75 13.66 -16.12
CA LEU A 218 -16.93 14.31 -16.71
C LEU A 218 -18.24 13.68 -16.23
N ARG A 219 -18.24 12.36 -16.02
CA ARG A 219 -19.43 11.54 -15.74
C ARG A 219 -19.26 10.76 -14.44
N LYS A 220 -20.40 10.49 -13.79
CA LYS A 220 -20.48 9.71 -12.55
C LYS A 220 -20.22 8.22 -12.80
N GLY A 221 -19.69 7.54 -11.78
CA GLY A 221 -19.56 6.08 -11.74
C GLY A 221 -18.12 5.54 -11.93
N ARG A 222 -17.90 4.34 -11.40
CA ARG A 222 -16.58 3.70 -11.27
C ARG A 222 -15.87 3.44 -12.59
N LYS A 223 -16.59 3.29 -13.70
CA LYS A 223 -16.00 3.07 -15.04
C LYS A 223 -15.13 4.23 -15.57
N TYR A 224 -15.19 5.39 -14.93
CA TYR A 224 -14.40 6.58 -15.31
C TYR A 224 -13.16 6.80 -14.44
N GLN A 225 -12.87 5.90 -13.49
CA GLN A 225 -11.65 5.97 -12.68
C GLN A 225 -10.43 5.43 -13.44
N THR A 226 -9.24 5.81 -13.00
CA THR A 226 -7.98 5.14 -13.34
C THR A 226 -7.43 4.39 -12.13
N GLY A 227 -6.54 3.43 -12.37
CA GLY A 227 -5.91 2.61 -11.32
C GLY A 227 -4.43 2.91 -11.08
N THR A 228 -3.74 3.48 -12.07
CA THR A 228 -2.29 3.65 -12.12
C THR A 228 -1.94 5.04 -12.65
N GLU A 229 -0.65 5.38 -12.65
CA GLU A 229 -0.16 6.61 -13.27
C GLU A 229 -0.41 6.59 -14.80
N ASP A 230 -0.78 7.74 -15.36
CA ASP A 230 -0.90 7.94 -16.81
C ASP A 230 -0.40 9.36 -17.15
N ASN A 231 0.04 9.54 -18.40
CA ASN A 231 0.40 10.84 -18.95
C ASN A 231 -0.81 11.41 -19.72
N TYR A 232 -1.21 12.62 -19.37
CA TYR A 232 -2.42 13.25 -19.87
C TYR A 232 -2.12 14.35 -20.90
N ARG A 233 -2.79 14.27 -22.04
CA ARG A 233 -2.82 15.35 -23.03
C ARG A 233 -3.78 16.45 -22.56
N ILE A 234 -3.36 17.70 -22.72
CA ILE A 234 -4.16 18.87 -22.37
C ILE A 234 -4.93 19.33 -23.62
N ALA A 235 -6.26 19.37 -23.52
CA ALA A 235 -7.12 19.79 -24.62
C ALA A 235 -6.91 21.28 -24.98
N GLY A 236 -7.02 21.61 -26.26
CA GLY A 236 -6.90 22.98 -26.77
C GLY A 236 -5.46 23.46 -27.02
N LEU A 237 -4.43 22.75 -26.56
CA LEU A 237 -3.04 23.10 -26.84
C LEU A 237 -2.62 22.70 -28.26
N LYS A 238 -1.87 23.59 -28.93
CA LYS A 238 -1.38 23.44 -30.30
C LYS A 238 0.12 23.72 -30.37
N GLY A 239 0.77 23.26 -31.45
CA GLY A 239 2.19 23.53 -31.71
C GLY A 239 3.11 23.16 -30.53
N LYS A 240 4.06 24.05 -30.21
CA LYS A 240 5.02 23.86 -29.10
C LYS A 240 4.35 23.70 -27.74
N ASP A 241 3.22 24.38 -27.49
CA ASP A 241 2.51 24.24 -26.22
C ASP A 241 1.97 22.81 -26.02
N ARG A 242 1.60 22.11 -27.09
CA ARG A 242 1.16 20.71 -27.00
C ARG A 242 2.31 19.74 -26.67
N GLN A 243 3.54 20.13 -26.98
CA GLN A 243 4.74 19.34 -26.69
C GLN A 243 5.26 19.63 -25.28
N ASN A 244 5.29 20.91 -24.90
CA ASN A 244 5.91 21.37 -23.65
C ASN A 244 5.01 21.19 -22.41
N PHE A 245 3.70 21.04 -22.59
CA PHE A 245 2.76 20.91 -21.48
C PHE A 245 2.01 19.58 -21.51
N TYR A 246 2.05 18.88 -20.38
CA TYR A 246 1.34 17.63 -20.18
C TYR A 246 0.98 17.43 -18.71
N GLY A 247 -0.04 16.63 -18.45
CA GLY A 247 -0.40 16.20 -17.12
C GLY A 247 0.24 14.85 -16.77
N ILE A 248 0.55 14.64 -15.50
CA ILE A 248 0.77 13.33 -14.90
C ILE A 248 -0.19 13.24 -13.73
N ALA A 249 -0.92 12.14 -13.63
CA ALA A 249 -1.70 11.86 -12.44
C ALA A 249 -1.50 10.41 -12.05
N GLN A 250 -1.44 10.17 -10.74
CA GLN A 250 -1.57 8.83 -10.16
C GLN A 250 -3.02 8.33 -10.35
N LYS A 251 -3.43 7.34 -9.56
CA LYS A 251 -4.82 6.87 -9.50
C LYS A 251 -5.82 8.03 -9.29
N LEU A 252 -6.68 8.28 -10.28
CA LEU A 252 -7.81 9.19 -10.18
C LEU A 252 -9.08 8.38 -9.90
N SER A 253 -9.55 8.41 -8.65
CA SER A 253 -10.61 7.51 -8.18
C SER A 253 -11.55 8.17 -7.15
N PHE A 254 -12.30 7.34 -6.43
CA PHE A 254 -13.24 7.77 -5.39
C PHE A 254 -12.54 7.96 -4.04
N ASP A 255 -11.35 7.38 -3.85
CA ASP A 255 -10.49 7.63 -2.69
C ASP A 255 -9.55 8.79 -3.00
N LYS A 256 -10.04 10.02 -2.79
CA LYS A 256 -9.37 11.25 -3.19
C LYS A 256 -8.53 11.79 -2.03
N LYS A 257 -7.22 11.54 -2.06
CA LYS A 257 -6.29 11.97 -1.01
C LYS A 257 -5.03 12.63 -1.59
N ASP A 258 -4.53 13.65 -0.92
CA ASP A 258 -3.27 14.37 -1.23
C ASP A 258 -2.14 13.83 -0.35
N PHE A 259 -1.57 12.69 -0.73
CA PHE A 259 -0.48 12.04 -0.01
C PHE A 259 0.87 12.64 -0.39
N GLN A 260 1.65 13.08 0.60
CA GLN A 260 2.99 13.65 0.41
C GLN A 260 3.97 13.02 1.39
N GLY A 261 5.17 12.68 0.91
CA GLY A 261 6.23 12.08 1.72
C GLY A 261 7.05 13.08 2.52
N ILE A 262 7.77 12.60 3.52
CA ILE A 262 8.79 13.37 4.25
C ILE A 262 10.19 12.77 4.08
N LYS A 263 11.22 13.54 4.45
CA LYS A 263 12.64 13.13 4.35
C LYS A 263 13.22 12.57 5.64
N GLN A 264 12.56 12.79 6.78
CA GLN A 264 13.11 12.48 8.09
C GLN A 264 13.39 10.98 8.24
N ALA A 265 14.44 10.69 9.02
CA ALA A 265 14.84 9.35 9.40
C ALA A 265 15.25 9.31 10.87
N TYR A 266 15.03 8.17 11.50
CA TYR A 266 15.31 7.91 12.90
C TYR A 266 15.86 6.49 13.08
N GLU A 267 16.75 6.31 14.04
CA GLU A 267 17.06 5.01 14.62
C GLU A 267 16.26 4.87 15.92
N PHE A 268 15.32 3.93 15.97
CA PHE A 268 14.68 3.58 17.23
C PHE A 268 15.62 2.69 18.03
N ASP A 269 16.03 3.18 19.20
CA ASP A 269 16.84 2.44 20.15
C ASP A 269 15.92 1.63 21.07
N PRO A 270 15.95 0.28 21.01
CA PRO A 270 15.06 -0.56 21.79
C PRO A 270 15.46 -0.69 23.26
N VAL A 271 16.68 -0.28 23.64
CA VAL A 271 17.15 -0.27 25.04
C VAL A 271 16.80 1.06 25.68
N ALA A 272 17.05 2.18 24.98
CA ALA A 272 16.67 3.51 25.45
C ALA A 272 15.19 3.85 25.18
N GLU A 273 14.46 2.96 24.49
CA GLU A 273 13.05 3.07 24.12
C GLU A 273 12.67 4.42 23.50
N ARG A 274 13.50 4.91 22.55
CA ARG A 274 13.31 6.23 21.94
C ARG A 274 13.80 6.31 20.51
N TYR A 275 13.20 7.21 19.74
CA TYR A 275 13.67 7.59 18.42
C TYR A 275 14.85 8.56 18.52
N ILE A 276 15.96 8.20 17.87
CA ILE A 276 17.17 9.02 17.75
C ILE A 276 17.21 9.59 16.33
N PRO A 277 17.22 10.93 16.14
CA PRO A 277 17.29 11.51 14.81
C PRO A 277 18.65 11.21 14.15
N VAL A 278 18.61 10.95 12.86
CA VAL A 278 19.79 10.80 11.98
C VAL A 278 19.65 11.71 10.77
N ASP A 279 20.63 11.73 9.85
CA ASP A 279 20.50 12.55 8.65
C ASP A 279 19.23 12.18 7.87
N PRO A 280 18.49 13.17 7.34
CA PRO A 280 17.33 12.89 6.51
C PRO A 280 17.75 12.28 5.18
N MET A 281 16.85 11.50 4.56
CA MET A 281 16.97 11.07 3.18
C MET A 281 17.09 12.28 2.25
N ASN A 282 17.72 12.06 1.10
CA ASN A 282 17.80 13.09 0.06
C ASN A 282 16.44 13.30 -0.63
N GLU A 283 15.67 12.23 -0.80
CA GLU A 283 14.32 12.26 -1.37
C GLU A 283 13.26 12.12 -0.26
N ALA A 284 12.15 12.85 -0.41
CA ALA A 284 10.98 12.63 0.42
C ALA A 284 10.30 11.33 0.00
N ARG A 285 9.84 10.51 0.96
CA ARG A 285 9.23 9.21 0.65
C ARG A 285 8.06 8.87 1.57
N TRP A 286 6.90 8.72 0.97
CA TRP A 286 5.73 8.05 1.53
C TRP A 286 5.65 6.63 0.96
N TYR A 287 5.61 5.60 1.80
CA TYR A 287 5.71 4.18 1.40
C TYR A 287 7.03 3.74 0.73
N PRO A 288 8.22 4.10 1.27
CA PRO A 288 9.47 3.51 0.81
C PRO A 288 9.66 2.09 1.36
N THR A 289 10.30 1.21 0.59
CA THR A 289 10.90 0.00 1.17
C THR A 289 12.30 0.31 1.68
N LEU A 290 12.61 -0.14 2.90
CA LEU A 290 13.96 -0.21 3.44
C LEU A 290 14.41 -1.68 3.49
N THR A 291 15.49 -2.00 2.79
CA THR A 291 16.05 -3.38 2.74
C THR A 291 17.49 -3.39 3.22
N GLY A 292 17.75 -4.15 4.28
CA GLY A 292 19.12 -4.39 4.76
C GLY A 292 19.98 -5.10 3.71
N LEU A 293 21.23 -4.66 3.59
CA LEU A 293 22.23 -5.19 2.66
C LEU A 293 23.28 -6.02 3.40
N GLN A 294 24.04 -6.81 2.64
CA GLN A 294 25.06 -7.71 3.19
C GLN A 294 26.18 -6.99 3.95
N ASP A 295 26.45 -5.72 3.63
CA ASP A 295 27.47 -4.89 4.28
C ASP A 295 26.92 -4.09 5.48
N GLY A 296 25.70 -4.39 5.92
CA GLY A 296 25.02 -3.73 7.04
C GLY A 296 24.38 -2.39 6.69
N LYS A 297 24.53 -1.90 5.46
CA LYS A 297 23.84 -0.69 4.99
C LYS A 297 22.38 -0.98 4.67
N VAL A 298 21.57 0.06 4.52
CA VAL A 298 20.15 -0.08 4.19
C VAL A 298 19.82 0.64 2.89
N LEU A 299 19.19 -0.06 1.96
CA LEU A 299 18.71 0.47 0.69
C LEU A 299 17.29 1.04 0.85
N ALA A 300 17.08 2.30 0.46
CA ALA A 300 15.76 2.93 0.36
C ALA A 300 15.30 3.02 -1.11
N VAL A 301 14.10 2.50 -1.38
CA VAL A 301 13.54 2.41 -2.74
C VAL A 301 12.10 2.92 -2.79
N SER A 302 11.79 3.63 -3.87
CA SER A 302 10.46 4.16 -4.20
C SER A 302 9.90 5.13 -3.15
N GLY A 303 8.57 5.23 -3.08
CA GLY A 303 7.81 6.16 -2.27
C GLY A 303 7.28 7.35 -3.07
N LEU A 304 6.28 8.05 -2.52
CA LEU A 304 5.83 9.34 -3.05
C LEU A 304 6.65 10.49 -2.45
N ASP A 305 6.99 11.46 -3.29
CA ASP A 305 7.76 12.64 -2.92
C ASP A 305 6.93 13.70 -2.16
N GLU A 306 7.54 14.86 -1.92
CA GLU A 306 6.96 15.99 -1.18
C GLU A 306 5.74 16.62 -1.87
N ILE A 307 5.47 16.27 -3.13
CA ILE A 307 4.29 16.73 -3.87
C ILE A 307 3.32 15.59 -4.22
N GLY A 308 3.67 14.33 -3.94
CA GLY A 308 2.80 13.16 -4.13
C GLY A 308 3.04 12.40 -5.45
N GLN A 309 4.17 12.61 -6.12
CA GLN A 309 4.59 11.83 -7.27
C GLN A 309 5.50 10.68 -6.86
N VAL A 310 5.46 9.56 -7.59
CA VAL A 310 6.40 8.46 -7.31
C VAL A 310 7.83 8.92 -7.62
N VAL A 311 8.74 8.71 -6.67
CA VAL A 311 10.16 9.04 -6.86
C VAL A 311 10.66 8.30 -8.11
N PRO A 312 11.28 8.99 -9.10
CA PRO A 312 11.58 8.45 -10.42
C PRO A 312 12.84 7.57 -10.41
N GLY A 313 12.85 6.54 -9.56
CA GLY A 313 13.91 5.56 -9.41
C GLY A 313 15.22 6.07 -8.81
N LYS A 314 15.22 7.27 -8.20
CA LYS A 314 16.35 7.76 -7.43
C LYS A 314 16.38 7.04 -6.10
N ASN A 315 17.23 6.03 -5.99
CA ASN A 315 17.35 5.20 -4.79
C ASN A 315 18.60 5.63 -4.00
N GLU A 316 18.61 5.42 -2.70
CA GLU A 316 19.69 5.85 -1.82
C GLU A 316 20.01 4.79 -0.77
N ILE A 317 21.25 4.81 -0.27
CA ILE A 317 21.76 3.90 0.75
C ILE A 317 22.05 4.69 2.02
N TYR A 318 21.54 4.20 3.15
CA TYR A 318 21.92 4.62 4.48
C TYR A 318 23.14 3.83 4.96
N ASP A 319 24.16 4.53 5.45
CA ASP A 319 25.30 3.92 6.14
C ASP A 319 25.19 4.13 7.65
N PRO A 320 24.90 3.09 8.46
CA PRO A 320 24.73 3.23 9.91
C PRO A 320 25.99 3.67 10.64
N LYS A 321 27.19 3.49 10.05
CA LYS A 321 28.45 3.95 10.66
C LYS A 321 28.59 5.45 10.62
N THR A 322 28.13 6.07 9.53
CA THR A 322 28.24 7.53 9.34
C THR A 322 26.93 8.25 9.65
N LYS A 323 25.82 7.51 9.72
CA LYS A 323 24.44 7.98 9.85
C LYS A 323 24.01 8.89 8.71
N LYS A 324 24.53 8.64 7.50
CA LYS A 324 24.31 9.46 6.29
C LYS A 324 23.69 8.66 5.15
N TRP A 325 23.06 9.39 4.24
CA TRP A 325 22.46 8.88 3.02
C TRP A 325 23.27 9.23 1.77
N LYS A 326 23.36 8.29 0.83
CA LYS A 326 24.02 8.50 -0.46
C LYS A 326 23.20 7.90 -1.59
N TYR A 327 23.01 8.66 -2.68
CA TYR A 327 22.38 8.15 -3.89
C TYR A 327 23.14 6.97 -4.50
N LEU A 328 22.38 6.03 -5.07
CA LEU A 328 22.91 5.08 -6.05
C LEU A 328 23.30 5.83 -7.34
N PRO A 329 24.36 5.39 -8.04
CA PRO A 329 24.83 6.06 -9.25
C PRO A 329 23.86 5.91 -10.43
N LYS A 330 23.03 4.87 -10.43
CA LYS A 330 22.06 4.58 -11.49
C LYS A 330 20.65 4.51 -10.91
N LYS A 331 19.68 5.01 -11.67
CA LYS A 331 18.27 5.02 -11.30
C LYS A 331 17.62 3.68 -11.63
N ARG A 332 16.67 3.25 -10.80
CA ARG A 332 15.76 2.13 -11.08
C ARG A 332 14.41 2.37 -10.43
N PHE A 333 13.38 2.38 -11.25
CA PHE A 333 12.01 2.65 -10.83
C PHE A 333 11.32 1.39 -10.28
N PHE A 334 10.54 1.56 -9.22
CA PHE A 334 9.62 0.58 -8.67
C PHE A 334 8.36 1.30 -8.14
N PRO A 335 7.19 0.63 -8.09
CA PRO A 335 6.03 1.09 -7.34
C PRO A 335 6.33 1.16 -5.83
N THR A 336 5.41 1.72 -5.04
CA THR A 336 5.56 1.89 -3.58
C THR A 336 5.59 0.56 -2.82
N TYR A 337 6.27 0.53 -1.67
CA TYR A 337 6.59 -0.70 -0.91
C TYR A 337 6.91 -1.93 -1.79
N PRO A 338 7.89 -1.84 -2.71
CA PRO A 338 8.28 -3.01 -3.48
C PRO A 338 8.85 -4.06 -2.54
N SER A 339 8.43 -5.31 -2.67
CA SER A 339 8.93 -6.39 -1.82
C SER A 339 10.29 -6.87 -2.32
N LEU A 340 11.34 -6.46 -1.60
CA LEU A 340 12.74 -6.60 -1.98
C LEU A 340 13.50 -7.46 -0.96
N PHE A 341 14.04 -8.58 -1.42
CA PHE A 341 14.79 -9.54 -0.60
C PHE A 341 16.24 -9.63 -1.06
N LEU A 342 17.19 -9.63 -0.12
CA LEU A 342 18.60 -9.88 -0.43
C LEU A 342 18.79 -11.36 -0.79
N THR A 343 19.41 -11.65 -1.95
CA THR A 343 19.58 -13.03 -2.49
C THR A 343 21.04 -13.49 -2.57
N GLY A 344 21.88 -12.92 -1.72
CA GLY A 344 23.33 -13.16 -1.69
C GLY A 344 24.08 -12.45 -2.82
N LYS A 345 25.39 -12.24 -2.63
CA LYS A 345 26.29 -11.57 -3.59
C LYS A 345 25.85 -10.14 -3.99
N GLY A 346 25.17 -9.43 -3.10
CA GLY A 346 24.72 -8.04 -3.34
C GLY A 346 23.59 -7.90 -4.38
N ARG A 347 22.83 -8.97 -4.63
CA ARG A 347 21.65 -8.96 -5.50
C ARG A 347 20.37 -8.91 -4.69
N ILE A 348 19.34 -8.28 -5.25
CA ILE A 348 18.03 -8.09 -4.63
C ILE A 348 16.98 -8.77 -5.50
N PHE A 349 16.21 -9.71 -4.97
CA PHE A 349 15.04 -10.25 -5.64
C PHE A 349 13.82 -9.39 -5.32
N TYR A 350 13.22 -8.87 -6.40
CA TYR A 350 11.92 -8.25 -6.38
C TYR A 350 10.88 -9.28 -6.79
N THR A 351 9.92 -9.55 -5.90
CA THR A 351 8.89 -10.57 -6.13
C THR A 351 7.73 -10.09 -7.01
N GLY A 352 7.65 -8.79 -7.30
CA GLY A 352 6.50 -8.17 -7.93
C GLY A 352 5.48 -7.59 -6.95
N SER A 353 5.43 -8.07 -5.70
CA SER A 353 4.52 -7.55 -4.68
C SER A 353 4.82 -6.09 -4.36
N ASN A 354 3.77 -5.26 -4.31
CA ASN A 354 3.89 -3.82 -4.06
C ASN A 354 2.58 -3.21 -3.52
N ALA A 355 2.64 -1.96 -3.05
CA ALA A 355 1.48 -1.21 -2.56
C ALA A 355 0.83 -0.30 -3.63
N GLY A 356 1.24 -0.42 -4.89
CA GLY A 356 0.72 0.33 -6.03
C GLY A 356 1.45 1.64 -6.30
N TYR A 357 0.76 2.58 -6.96
CA TYR A 357 1.29 3.83 -7.52
C TYR A 357 2.28 3.63 -8.68
N GLY A 358 2.47 4.68 -9.47
CA GLY A 358 3.30 4.64 -10.66
C GLY A 358 2.60 3.97 -11.84
N PRO A 359 3.26 3.92 -13.01
CA PRO A 359 2.68 3.35 -14.21
C PRO A 359 2.61 1.82 -14.12
N ASP A 360 1.77 1.19 -14.93
CA ASP A 360 1.59 -0.27 -14.93
C ASP A 360 2.60 -1.02 -15.80
N ASP A 361 3.36 -0.31 -16.63
CA ASP A 361 4.37 -0.86 -17.53
C ASP A 361 5.81 -0.81 -16.96
N LYS A 362 6.05 -0.14 -15.82
CA LYS A 362 7.40 -0.01 -15.23
C LYS A 362 7.47 -0.55 -13.81
N GLY A 363 8.49 -1.37 -13.56
CA GLY A 363 8.80 -1.89 -12.23
C GLY A 363 7.75 -2.87 -11.69
N ARG A 364 6.90 -3.45 -12.53
CA ARG A 364 5.86 -4.42 -12.13
C ARG A 364 6.30 -5.87 -12.25
N THR A 365 7.30 -6.15 -13.09
CA THR A 365 7.76 -7.52 -13.36
C THR A 365 8.72 -8.02 -12.28
N PRO A 366 8.51 -9.24 -11.74
CA PRO A 366 9.45 -9.86 -10.82
C PRO A 366 10.84 -10.05 -11.45
N GLY A 367 11.89 -9.96 -10.63
CA GLY A 367 13.24 -10.14 -11.13
C GLY A 367 14.34 -9.89 -10.11
N ILE A 368 15.57 -10.21 -10.51
CA ILE A 368 16.78 -10.06 -9.70
C ILE A 368 17.49 -8.79 -10.14
N TRP A 369 17.68 -7.86 -9.20
CA TRP A 369 18.37 -6.60 -9.39
C TRP A 369 19.80 -6.69 -8.82
N ASP A 370 20.78 -6.48 -9.68
CA ASP A 370 22.18 -6.27 -9.28
C ASP A 370 22.44 -4.79 -9.00
N LEU A 371 22.77 -4.45 -7.75
CA LEU A 371 22.91 -3.06 -7.31
C LEU A 371 24.14 -2.35 -7.90
N LYS A 372 25.20 -3.09 -8.24
CA LYS A 372 26.46 -2.52 -8.75
C LYS A 372 26.33 -2.10 -10.21
N SER A 373 25.89 -3.02 -11.04
CA SER A 373 25.73 -2.83 -12.49
C SER A 373 24.41 -2.12 -12.84
N ASN A 374 23.42 -2.20 -11.94
CA ASN A 374 22.02 -1.89 -12.19
C ASN A 374 21.38 -2.81 -13.24
N ARG A 375 21.91 -4.03 -13.46
CA ARG A 375 21.26 -5.05 -14.32
C ARG A 375 20.02 -5.60 -13.62
N PHE A 376 18.99 -5.93 -14.39
CA PHE A 376 17.77 -6.54 -13.87
C PHE A 376 17.38 -7.75 -14.72
N ASP A 377 17.37 -8.90 -14.07
CA ASP A 377 17.08 -10.19 -14.67
C ASP A 377 15.65 -10.59 -14.35
N VAL A 378 14.79 -10.59 -15.36
CA VAL A 378 13.39 -10.98 -15.19
C VAL A 378 13.31 -12.43 -14.74
N VAL A 379 12.50 -12.67 -13.70
CA VAL A 379 12.13 -14.02 -13.27
C VAL A 379 10.72 -14.30 -13.80
N PRO A 380 10.57 -15.15 -14.84
CA PRO A 380 9.28 -15.40 -15.47
C PRO A 380 8.45 -16.41 -14.66
N GLY A 381 7.19 -16.62 -15.08
CA GLY A 381 6.36 -17.73 -14.59
C GLY A 381 5.38 -17.40 -13.45
N ILE A 382 5.21 -16.13 -13.11
CA ILE A 382 4.14 -15.70 -12.19
C ILE A 382 2.77 -15.87 -12.86
N SER A 383 1.82 -16.53 -12.18
CA SER A 383 0.53 -16.91 -12.78
C SER A 383 -0.43 -15.73 -12.99
N ASP A 384 -0.48 -14.78 -12.05
CA ASP A 384 -1.38 -13.62 -12.07
C ASP A 384 -0.56 -12.30 -11.99
N PRO A 385 0.21 -11.95 -13.03
CA PRO A 385 1.12 -10.79 -13.01
C PRO A 385 0.40 -9.45 -12.79
N ASP A 386 -0.88 -9.36 -13.16
CA ASP A 386 -1.68 -8.15 -13.00
C ASP A 386 -2.23 -7.96 -11.58
N ALA A 387 -2.16 -8.99 -10.72
CA ALA A 387 -2.77 -9.01 -9.39
C ALA A 387 -1.73 -8.98 -8.26
N LEU A 388 -0.64 -8.23 -8.43
CA LEU A 388 0.47 -8.17 -7.48
C LEU A 388 0.38 -7.01 -6.49
N GLU A 389 -0.50 -6.02 -6.71
CA GLU A 389 -0.75 -4.97 -5.72
C GLU A 389 -1.41 -5.57 -4.48
N THR A 390 -0.98 -5.17 -3.28
CA THR A 390 -1.45 -5.69 -1.97
C THR A 390 -1.16 -7.17 -1.70
N SER A 391 -0.45 -7.86 -2.61
CA SER A 391 0.05 -9.21 -2.33
C SER A 391 1.15 -9.18 -1.26
N MET A 392 1.31 -10.30 -0.55
CA MET A 392 2.40 -10.48 0.39
C MET A 392 3.48 -11.38 -0.20
N SER A 393 4.70 -11.23 0.30
CA SER A 393 5.84 -12.05 -0.10
C SER A 393 6.58 -12.60 1.11
N VAL A 394 7.05 -13.83 1.00
CA VAL A 394 7.78 -14.53 2.06
C VAL A 394 8.97 -15.27 1.45
N LEU A 395 10.16 -15.10 2.06
CA LEU A 395 11.28 -16.02 1.87
C LEU A 395 11.00 -17.27 2.72
N LEU A 396 10.75 -18.41 2.07
CA LEU A 396 10.42 -19.65 2.75
C LEU A 396 11.62 -20.19 3.54
N PRO A 397 11.38 -20.79 4.72
CA PRO A 397 12.43 -21.46 5.47
C PRO A 397 12.78 -22.83 4.87
N PRO A 398 14.04 -23.30 5.00
CA PRO A 398 15.19 -22.50 5.43
C PRO A 398 15.58 -21.48 4.35
N ALA A 399 16.00 -20.28 4.75
CA ALA A 399 16.35 -19.18 3.83
C ALA A 399 17.43 -19.57 2.80
N GLN A 400 18.29 -20.52 3.15
CA GLN A 400 19.33 -21.12 2.32
C GLN A 400 18.78 -21.69 1.00
N ASP A 401 17.52 -22.12 0.98
CA ASP A 401 16.88 -22.65 -0.23
C ASP A 401 16.55 -21.57 -1.27
N GLN A 402 16.57 -20.28 -0.88
CA GLN A 402 16.23 -19.14 -1.75
C GLN A 402 14.90 -19.33 -2.49
N ARG A 403 13.91 -19.84 -1.76
CA ARG A 403 12.55 -20.07 -2.25
C ARG A 403 11.62 -18.98 -1.78
N TYR A 404 10.90 -18.37 -2.71
CA TYR A 404 10.01 -17.26 -2.41
C TYR A 404 8.57 -17.64 -2.71
N MET A 405 7.66 -17.15 -1.89
CA MET A 405 6.22 -17.34 -2.04
C MET A 405 5.56 -15.98 -2.12
N VAL A 406 4.73 -15.78 -3.15
CA VAL A 406 3.84 -14.63 -3.30
C VAL A 406 2.42 -15.11 -3.03
N LEU A 407 1.67 -14.41 -2.19
CA LEU A 407 0.31 -14.78 -1.81
C LEU A 407 -0.67 -13.63 -1.99
N GLY A 408 -1.81 -13.95 -2.59
CA GLY A 408 -2.93 -13.02 -2.76
C GLY A 408 -2.61 -11.88 -3.72
N GLY A 409 -3.14 -10.70 -3.39
CA GLY A 409 -3.07 -9.50 -4.21
C GLY A 409 -4.34 -9.26 -5.00
N ALA A 410 -4.40 -8.07 -5.58
CA ALA A 410 -5.54 -7.56 -6.32
C ALA A 410 -5.07 -6.84 -7.58
N ALA A 411 -5.91 -6.88 -8.62
CA ALA A 411 -5.66 -6.14 -9.83
C ALA A 411 -5.67 -4.63 -9.56
N SER A 412 -4.77 -3.90 -10.23
CA SER A 412 -4.88 -2.44 -10.32
C SER A 412 -6.23 -2.09 -10.97
N ALA A 413 -6.82 -0.94 -10.65
CA ALA A 413 -8.23 -0.63 -10.97
C ALA A 413 -8.56 -0.47 -12.49
N ARG A 414 -7.68 -0.94 -13.40
CA ARG A 414 -7.81 -0.86 -14.86
C ARG A 414 -8.47 -2.09 -15.51
N THR A 415 -8.58 -3.24 -14.83
CA THR A 415 -9.15 -4.46 -15.42
C THR A 415 -10.52 -4.82 -14.86
N PRO A 416 -11.63 -4.44 -15.53
CA PRO A 416 -12.89 -5.15 -15.35
C PRO A 416 -12.78 -6.50 -16.09
N SER A 417 -12.29 -7.55 -15.42
CA SER A 417 -12.43 -8.90 -15.96
C SER A 417 -13.89 -9.35 -15.78
N PRO A 418 -14.63 -9.78 -16.83
CA PRO A 418 -16.01 -10.23 -16.69
C PRO A 418 -16.15 -11.60 -16.02
N ARG A 419 -15.06 -12.25 -15.62
CA ARG A 419 -15.08 -13.60 -15.06
C ARG A 419 -14.00 -13.74 -14.00
N ARG A 420 -14.34 -13.49 -12.74
CA ARG A 420 -13.88 -14.25 -11.57
C ARG A 420 -14.42 -13.60 -10.29
N ARG A 421 -15.24 -14.36 -9.56
CA ARG A 421 -15.51 -14.12 -8.14
C ARG A 421 -14.17 -14.18 -7.36
N PRO A 422 -14.04 -13.53 -6.19
CA PRO A 422 -12.84 -13.69 -5.37
C PRO A 422 -12.65 -15.18 -5.10
N GLY A 423 -11.61 -15.75 -5.71
CA GLY A 423 -11.32 -17.17 -5.61
C GLY A 423 -10.68 -17.44 -4.27
N SER A 424 -11.30 -18.32 -3.48
CA SER A 424 -10.64 -19.08 -2.43
C SER A 424 -9.30 -19.66 -2.92
N PRO A 425 -8.31 -19.86 -2.03
CA PRO A 425 -6.95 -20.21 -2.43
C PRO A 425 -6.92 -21.58 -3.13
N ILE A 426 -6.34 -21.66 -4.32
CA ILE A 426 -6.18 -22.92 -5.08
C ILE A 426 -4.73 -23.08 -5.54
N CYS A 427 -4.07 -24.13 -5.05
CA CYS A 427 -2.83 -24.68 -5.60
C CYS A 427 -3.14 -25.67 -6.74
N VAL A 428 -2.29 -25.73 -7.79
CA VAL A 428 -2.39 -26.72 -8.89
C VAL A 428 -1.02 -27.37 -9.19
N PRO A 429 -0.92 -28.71 -9.42
CA PRO A 429 0.24 -29.39 -10.01
C PRO A 429 0.02 -29.85 -11.47
N ILE A 430 1.10 -30.12 -12.22
CA ILE A 430 1.15 -30.68 -13.61
C ILE A 430 2.38 -31.62 -13.70
N SER A 431 2.47 -32.79 -14.37
CA SER A 431 1.58 -33.83 -14.92
C SER A 431 2.44 -35.09 -15.23
N ARG A 432 1.82 -36.29 -15.30
CA ARG A 432 1.90 -37.25 -16.43
C ARG A 432 0.92 -38.41 -16.20
N ALA A 433 0.34 -38.89 -17.29
CA ALA A 433 -0.87 -39.71 -17.32
C ALA A 433 -0.65 -41.19 -16.99
N SER A 434 -1.51 -41.74 -16.10
CA SER A 434 -2.17 -43.04 -16.28
C SER A 434 -3.38 -43.12 -15.34
N ARG A 435 -4.48 -43.68 -15.85
CA ARG A 435 -5.83 -43.73 -15.25
C ARG A 435 -5.84 -44.39 -13.85
N THR A 436 -6.54 -43.75 -12.92
CA THR A 436 -7.50 -44.26 -11.89
C THR A 436 -7.42 -43.40 -10.62
N GLY A 437 -8.59 -43.03 -10.08
CA GLY A 437 -8.76 -41.92 -9.14
C GLY A 437 -8.26 -42.17 -7.72
N ARG A 438 -7.68 -41.12 -7.12
CA ARG A 438 -7.70 -40.75 -5.69
C ARG A 438 -6.98 -39.40 -5.55
N SER A 439 -7.64 -38.40 -4.96
CA SER A 439 -7.14 -37.03 -4.80
C SER A 439 -6.19 -36.93 -3.59
N CYS A 440 -4.95 -36.50 -3.80
CA CYS A 440 -3.97 -36.21 -2.75
C CYS A 440 -3.03 -35.06 -3.17
N MET A 441 -2.70 -34.18 -2.22
CA MET A 441 -2.01 -32.88 -2.36
C MET A 441 -0.63 -32.92 -3.06
N ARG A 442 -0.25 -31.87 -3.81
CA ARG A 442 1.17 -31.53 -4.09
C ARG A 442 1.44 -30.00 -4.08
N ARG A 443 2.42 -29.58 -3.26
CA ARG A 443 3.00 -28.22 -3.09
C ARG A 443 4.11 -27.97 -4.11
N ARG A 444 4.32 -26.73 -4.62
CA ARG A 444 5.60 -26.32 -5.26
C ARG A 444 5.97 -24.86 -5.02
N ALA A 445 7.25 -24.66 -4.71
CA ALA A 445 7.93 -23.39 -4.47
C ALA A 445 8.62 -22.88 -5.75
N ILE A 446 8.77 -21.55 -5.87
CA ILE A 446 9.58 -20.92 -6.92
C ILE A 446 11.03 -20.88 -6.43
N ARG A 447 11.96 -21.44 -7.21
CA ARG A 447 13.39 -21.48 -6.91
C ARG A 447 14.08 -20.40 -7.74
N ALA A 448 14.65 -19.38 -7.09
CA ALA A 448 15.60 -18.50 -7.75
C ALA A 448 16.98 -19.17 -7.68
N VAL A 449 17.67 -19.30 -8.82
CA VAL A 449 19.04 -19.83 -8.90
C VAL A 449 20.04 -18.68 -8.90
#